data_AF-A0A0C9V2E3-F1
#
_entry.id   AF-A0A0C9V2E3-F1
#
_cell.length_a   1.000
_cell.length_b   1.000
_cell.length_c   1.000
_cell.angle_alpha   90.00
_cell.angle_beta   90.00
_cell.angle_gamma   90.00
#
_symmetry.space_group_name_H-M   'P 1'
#
loop_
_entity.id
_entity.type
_entity.pdbx_description
1 polymer ?
#
loop_
_entity_poly.entity_id
_entity_poly.type
_entity_poly.pdbx_seq_one_letter_code
_entity_poly.pdbx_strand_id
1 'polypeptide(L)'
;MVPVDNLNSWAELIKEGTRHGGRTPESERNWIEPAKASPEWWQGTEKVTKNVSIVYGDREVFKDGIVTFVDKFKEGVKGEKVDIQIVEEKDGIHIASVLEAGRGLEPSEIAKIMAGGFMKR
;
A
#
# COMPACT_ATOMS: atom_id res chain seq x y z
N MET A 1 -0.54 -9.24 14.50
CA MET A 1 -1.47 -10.14 13.80
C MET A 1 -2.71 -9.32 13.51
N VAL A 2 -2.97 -9.04 12.24
CA VAL A 2 -4.13 -8.24 11.84
C VAL A 2 -5.37 -9.15 11.95
N PRO A 3 -6.43 -8.79 12.70
CA PRO A 3 -7.59 -9.66 12.87
C PRO A 3 -8.23 -9.98 11.51
N VAL A 4 -8.56 -11.26 11.27
CA VAL A 4 -9.19 -11.76 10.02
C VAL A 4 -10.53 -11.04 9.73
N ASP A 5 -11.19 -10.54 10.78
CA ASP A 5 -12.39 -9.71 10.67
C ASP A 5 -12.16 -8.44 9.85
N ASN A 6 -10.92 -7.90 9.84
CA ASN A 6 -10.61 -6.70 9.10
C ASN A 6 -10.45 -6.95 7.59
N LEU A 7 -9.95 -8.11 7.15
CA LEU A 7 -9.71 -8.42 5.74
C LEU A 7 -11.04 -8.61 5.02
N ASN A 8 -12.01 -9.23 5.69
CA ASN A 8 -13.38 -9.33 5.21
C ASN A 8 -14.06 -7.96 5.18
N SER A 9 -13.85 -7.10 6.19
CA SER A 9 -14.34 -5.71 6.15
C SER A 9 -13.72 -4.89 5.02
N TRP A 10 -12.42 -5.05 4.73
CA TRP A 10 -11.76 -4.40 3.60
C TRP A 10 -12.32 -4.92 2.26
N ALA A 11 -12.52 -6.23 2.14
CA ALA A 11 -13.11 -6.82 0.93
C ALA A 11 -14.57 -6.38 0.73
N GLU A 12 -15.36 -6.27 1.79
CA GLU A 12 -16.72 -5.73 1.72
C GLU A 12 -16.74 -4.22 1.45
N LEU A 13 -15.82 -3.42 2.00
CA LEU A 13 -15.65 -1.99 1.67
C LEU A 13 -15.30 -1.79 0.19
N ILE A 14 -14.39 -2.62 -0.36
CA ILE A 14 -14.07 -2.61 -1.79
C ILE A 14 -15.33 -2.97 -2.60
N LYS A 15 -16.05 -4.03 -2.21
CA LYS A 15 -17.30 -4.42 -2.87
C LYS A 15 -18.38 -3.34 -2.78
N GLU A 16 -18.57 -2.72 -1.62
CA GLU A 16 -19.55 -1.63 -1.40
C GLU A 16 -19.17 -0.37 -2.17
N GLY A 17 -17.89 0.02 -2.17
CA GLY A 17 -17.36 1.11 -2.97
C GLY A 17 -17.57 0.91 -4.48
N THR A 18 -17.60 -0.34 -4.93
CA THR A 18 -17.96 -0.69 -6.33
C THR A 18 -19.47 -0.79 -6.60
N ARG A 19 -20.33 -0.83 -5.57
CA ARG A 19 -21.79 -1.08 -5.68
C ARG A 19 -22.65 0.20 -5.78
N HIS A 20 -22.10 1.40 -5.61
CA HIS A 20 -22.82 2.68 -5.73
C HIS A 20 -23.10 3.11 -7.19
N GLY A 21 -23.80 2.28 -7.97
CA GLY A 21 -24.20 2.64 -9.35
C GLY A 21 -23.04 2.98 -10.28
N GLY A 22 -21.82 2.52 -9.95
CA GLY A 22 -20.60 2.70 -10.73
C GLY A 22 -19.75 3.94 -10.40
N ARG A 23 -20.02 4.72 -9.34
CA ARG A 23 -19.13 5.85 -8.98
C ARG A 23 -18.97 6.05 -7.47
N THR A 24 -17.73 5.88 -7.01
CA THR A 24 -17.23 6.35 -5.71
C THR A 24 -17.40 7.87 -5.60
N PRO A 25 -17.86 8.40 -4.45
CA PRO A 25 -17.93 9.83 -4.19
C PRO A 25 -16.60 10.51 -4.51
N GLU A 26 -16.63 11.70 -5.10
CA GLU A 26 -15.40 12.38 -5.54
C GLU A 26 -14.40 12.59 -4.39
N SER A 27 -14.89 12.88 -3.20
CA SER A 27 -14.12 12.98 -1.95
C SER A 27 -13.40 11.69 -1.55
N GLU A 28 -13.88 10.54 -2.00
CA GLU A 28 -13.39 9.20 -1.65
C GLU A 28 -12.63 8.54 -2.81
N ARG A 29 -12.64 9.12 -4.01
CA ARG A 29 -11.92 8.55 -5.18
C ARG A 29 -10.43 8.44 -4.96
N ASN A 30 -9.84 9.32 -4.14
CA ASN A 30 -8.43 9.28 -3.78
C ASN A 30 -8.05 7.99 -3.02
N TRP A 31 -9.01 7.33 -2.35
CA TRP A 31 -8.78 6.01 -1.77
C TRP A 31 -8.65 4.90 -2.82
N ILE A 32 -9.32 5.03 -3.96
CA ILE A 32 -9.37 4.02 -5.02
C ILE A 32 -8.30 4.27 -6.07
N GLU A 33 -8.00 5.55 -6.33
CA GLU A 33 -6.99 6.00 -7.28
C GLU A 33 -5.97 6.89 -6.56
N PRO A 34 -5.13 6.33 -5.67
CA PRO A 34 -4.18 7.09 -4.86
C PRO A 34 -3.18 7.89 -5.69
N ALA A 35 -2.88 7.44 -6.91
CA ALA A 35 -2.08 8.18 -7.88
C ALA A 35 -2.70 9.54 -8.28
N LYS A 36 -4.02 9.71 -8.16
CA LYS A 36 -4.73 10.96 -8.48
C LYS A 36 -4.92 11.88 -7.27
N ALA A 37 -4.79 11.35 -6.05
CA ALA A 37 -4.82 12.17 -4.84
C ALA A 37 -3.78 13.30 -4.94
N SER A 38 -4.10 14.47 -4.41
CA SER A 38 -3.12 15.55 -4.27
C SER A 38 -2.25 15.31 -3.03
N PRO A 39 -1.04 15.90 -2.96
CA PRO A 39 -0.16 15.75 -1.80
C PRO A 39 -0.84 16.06 -0.45
N GLU A 40 -1.63 17.12 -0.38
CA GLU A 40 -2.33 17.54 0.85
C GLU A 40 -3.32 16.51 1.39
N TRP A 41 -3.79 15.59 0.56
CA TRP A 41 -4.65 14.50 1.01
C TRP A 41 -3.95 13.57 2.01
N TRP A 42 -2.62 13.44 1.90
CA TRP A 42 -1.81 12.55 2.74
C TRP A 42 -1.39 13.18 4.08
N GLN A 43 -1.73 14.45 4.31
CA GLN A 43 -1.42 15.12 5.57
C GLN A 43 -2.20 14.50 6.74
N GLY A 44 -1.56 14.41 7.90
CA GLY A 44 -2.04 13.73 9.09
C GLY A 44 -1.71 12.24 9.15
N THR A 45 -0.94 11.71 8.19
CA THR A 45 -0.54 10.29 8.18
C THR A 45 0.16 9.90 9.48
N GLU A 46 0.99 10.77 10.04
CA GLU A 46 1.68 10.50 11.31
C GLU A 46 0.75 10.25 12.51
N LYS A 47 -0.53 10.63 12.41
CA LYS A 47 -1.56 10.35 13.43
C LYS A 47 -2.09 8.92 13.32
N VAL A 48 -1.93 8.29 12.16
CA VAL A 48 -2.42 6.95 11.84
C VAL A 48 -1.29 5.92 11.98
N THR A 49 -0.11 6.24 11.44
CA THR A 49 1.05 5.34 11.48
C THR A 49 2.35 6.14 11.50
N LYS A 50 3.40 5.55 12.08
CA LYS A 50 4.77 6.08 12.02
C LYS A 50 5.59 5.48 10.89
N ASN A 51 5.03 4.50 10.21
CA ASN A 51 5.77 3.46 9.52
C ASN A 51 4.95 3.03 8.30
N VAL A 52 5.48 3.29 7.11
CA VAL A 52 4.84 2.95 5.84
C VAL A 52 5.82 2.20 4.97
N SER A 53 5.45 0.98 4.58
CA SER A 53 6.21 0.17 3.63
C SER A 53 5.39 0.04 2.35
N ILE A 54 5.98 0.44 1.23
CA ILE A 54 5.40 0.32 -0.11
C ILE A 54 6.28 -0.65 -0.90
N VAL A 55 5.71 -1.78 -1.29
CA VAL A 55 6.41 -2.81 -2.04
C VAL A 55 5.68 -3.01 -3.36
N TYR A 56 6.41 -3.00 -4.46
CA TYR A 56 5.86 -3.23 -5.79
C TYR A 56 6.88 -3.91 -6.71
N GLY A 57 6.41 -4.67 -7.69
CA GLY A 57 7.27 -5.31 -8.67
C GLY A 57 7.60 -4.39 -9.85
N ASP A 58 8.76 -4.57 -10.47
CA ASP A 58 9.14 -3.82 -11.66
C ASP A 58 8.35 -4.21 -12.93
N ARG A 59 7.70 -5.39 -12.92
CA ARG A 59 6.77 -5.92 -13.95
C ARG A 59 5.29 -5.83 -13.53
N GLU A 60 4.99 -5.08 -12.48
CA GLU A 60 3.63 -4.79 -12.02
C GLU A 60 2.87 -3.92 -13.03
N VAL A 61 1.63 -4.29 -13.38
CA VAL A 61 0.79 -3.51 -14.29
C VAL A 61 0.42 -2.14 -13.70
N PHE A 62 0.35 -2.05 -12.37
CA PHE A 62 0.10 -0.81 -11.64
C PHE A 62 1.35 0.01 -11.30
N LYS A 63 2.54 -0.38 -11.78
CA LYS A 63 3.83 0.24 -11.42
C LYS A 63 3.79 1.77 -11.52
N ASP A 64 3.38 2.30 -12.67
CA ASP A 64 3.39 3.75 -12.90
C ASP A 64 2.45 4.49 -11.94
N GLY A 65 1.30 3.87 -11.62
CA GLY A 65 0.37 4.40 -10.62
C GLY A 65 0.97 4.38 -9.22
N ILE A 66 1.67 3.31 -8.85
CA ILE A 66 2.33 3.17 -7.54
C ILE A 66 3.46 4.20 -7.41
N VAL A 67 4.30 4.37 -8.43
CA VAL A 67 5.37 5.39 -8.44
C VAL A 67 4.78 6.80 -8.33
N THR A 68 3.71 7.08 -9.08
CA THR A 68 3.01 8.38 -8.99
C THR A 68 2.46 8.63 -7.59
N PHE A 69 1.83 7.62 -6.99
CA PHE A 69 1.36 7.69 -5.60
C PHE A 69 2.52 7.96 -4.63
N VAL A 70 3.63 7.20 -4.76
CA VAL A 70 4.82 7.34 -3.92
C VAL A 70 5.33 8.78 -3.89
N ASP A 71 5.44 9.41 -5.05
CA ASP A 71 5.97 10.77 -5.15
C ASP A 71 5.05 11.78 -4.45
N LYS A 72 3.75 11.69 -4.70
CA LYS A 72 2.76 12.56 -4.05
C LYS A 72 2.62 12.31 -2.56
N PHE A 73 2.73 11.05 -2.15
CA PHE A 73 2.69 10.67 -0.74
C PHE A 73 3.86 11.27 0.02
N LYS A 74 5.09 11.10 -0.50
CA LYS A 74 6.31 11.71 0.08
C LYS A 74 6.20 13.22 0.21
N GLU A 75 5.63 13.88 -0.80
CA GLU A 75 5.39 15.32 -0.75
C GLU A 75 4.37 15.67 0.34
N GLY A 76 3.26 14.93 0.41
CA GLY A 76 2.17 15.17 1.34
C GLY A 76 2.56 15.00 2.80
N VAL A 77 3.41 14.03 3.11
CA VAL A 77 3.90 13.77 4.48
C VAL A 77 5.22 14.48 4.78
N LYS A 78 5.66 15.40 3.90
CA LYS A 78 6.90 16.16 4.12
C LYS A 78 6.78 17.00 5.39
N GLY A 79 7.64 16.70 6.37
CA GLY A 79 7.63 17.35 7.68
C GLY A 79 6.90 16.57 8.77
N GLU A 80 6.22 15.49 8.43
CA GLU A 80 5.65 14.55 9.38
C GLU A 80 6.67 13.51 9.84
N LYS A 81 6.46 12.93 11.03
CA LYS A 81 7.30 11.85 11.55
C LYS A 81 6.81 10.50 11.03
N VAL A 82 6.92 10.28 9.72
CA VAL A 82 6.59 9.03 9.04
C VAL A 82 7.86 8.47 8.39
N ASP A 83 8.26 7.26 8.80
CA ASP A 83 9.31 6.50 8.13
C ASP A 83 8.70 5.78 6.91
N ILE A 84 9.27 6.04 5.74
CA ILE A 84 8.77 5.54 4.46
C ILE A 84 9.83 4.63 3.84
N GLN A 85 9.52 3.35 3.80
CA GLN A 85 10.34 2.37 3.10
C GLN A 85 9.68 2.02 1.76
N ILE A 86 10.46 2.06 0.70
CA ILE A 86 9.99 1.74 -0.64
C ILE A 86 10.90 0.68 -1.23
N VAL A 87 10.31 -0.42 -1.67
CA VAL A 87 11.03 -1.56 -2.22
C VAL A 87 10.44 -1.90 -3.58
N GLU A 88 11.28 -1.81 -4.61
CA GLU A 88 10.96 -2.32 -5.94
C GLU A 88 11.54 -3.74 -6.07
N GLU A 89 10.67 -4.72 -6.29
CA GLU A 89 11.03 -6.12 -6.52
C GLU A 89 11.41 -6.31 -7.99
N LYS A 90 12.69 -6.63 -8.21
CA LYS A 90 13.19 -6.93 -9.55
C LYS A 90 12.57 -8.21 -10.10
N ASP A 91 12.12 -8.15 -11.35
CA ASP A 91 11.33 -9.19 -12.02
C ASP A 91 10.01 -9.55 -11.30
N GLY A 92 9.62 -8.75 -10.30
CA GLY A 92 8.44 -8.97 -9.48
C GLY A 92 7.17 -8.74 -10.28
N ILE A 93 6.26 -9.70 -10.21
CA ILE A 93 4.87 -9.55 -10.66
C ILE A 93 3.96 -9.34 -9.44
N HIS A 94 2.72 -8.89 -9.68
CA HIS A 94 1.73 -8.60 -8.63
C HIS A 94 1.79 -9.60 -7.48
N ILE A 95 2.18 -9.12 -6.30
CA ILE A 95 2.27 -9.83 -5.02
C ILE A 95 3.14 -11.12 -5.01
N ALA A 96 4.11 -11.25 -5.91
CA ALA A 96 4.92 -12.47 -6.08
C ALA A 96 5.58 -12.96 -4.79
N SER A 97 6.34 -12.09 -4.11
CA SER A 97 7.07 -12.40 -2.87
C SER A 97 6.18 -12.88 -1.72
N VAL A 98 4.94 -12.38 -1.62
CA VAL A 98 3.96 -12.88 -0.63
C VAL A 98 3.48 -14.29 -0.98
N LEU A 99 3.19 -14.54 -2.26
CA LEU A 99 2.72 -15.84 -2.74
C LEU A 99 3.79 -16.92 -2.60
N GLU A 100 5.05 -16.59 -2.85
CA GLU A 100 6.17 -17.51 -2.68
C GLU A 100 6.31 -17.98 -1.23
N ALA A 101 6.30 -17.04 -0.27
CA ALA A 101 6.33 -17.36 1.15
C ALA A 101 5.11 -18.21 1.58
N GLY A 102 3.91 -17.87 1.09
CA GLY A 102 2.69 -18.64 1.36
C GLY A 102 2.69 -20.06 0.79
N ARG A 103 3.50 -20.32 -0.24
CA ARG A 103 3.72 -21.65 -0.83
C ARG A 103 4.77 -22.48 -0.09
N GLY A 104 5.37 -21.94 0.97
CA GLY A 104 6.41 -22.62 1.75
C GLY A 104 7.79 -22.58 1.10
N LEU A 105 8.01 -21.70 0.12
CA LEU A 105 9.35 -21.39 -0.36
C LEU A 105 10.08 -20.55 0.69
N GLU A 106 11.41 -20.60 0.69
CA GLU A 106 12.21 -19.76 1.57
C GLU A 106 11.85 -18.28 1.33
N PRO A 107 11.40 -17.53 2.36
CA PRO A 107 10.95 -16.16 2.17
C PRO A 107 12.06 -15.28 1.58
N SER A 108 11.75 -14.56 0.51
CA SER A 108 12.66 -13.56 -0.05
C SER A 108 12.92 -12.44 0.98
N GLU A 109 14.01 -11.68 0.82
CA GLU A 109 14.28 -10.51 1.68
C GLU A 109 13.13 -9.50 1.65
N ILE A 110 12.42 -9.39 0.53
CA ILE A 110 11.23 -8.55 0.37
C ILE A 110 10.06 -9.10 1.19
N ALA A 111 9.84 -10.42 1.15
CA ALA A 111 8.84 -11.07 2.01
C ALA A 111 9.16 -10.87 3.51
N LYS A 112 10.44 -10.89 3.90
CA LYS A 112 10.88 -10.59 5.27
C LYS A 112 10.65 -9.13 5.64
N ILE A 113 10.92 -8.18 4.73
CA ILE A 113 10.60 -6.76 4.90
C ILE A 113 9.10 -6.58 5.16
N MET A 114 8.24 -7.21 4.35
CA MET A 114 6.79 -7.17 4.54
C MET A 114 6.33 -7.84 5.85
N ALA A 115 6.95 -8.95 6.24
CA ALA A 115 6.57 -9.73 7.42
C ALA A 115 7.06 -9.13 8.75
N GLY A 116 8.04 -8.23 8.74
CA GLY A 116 8.67 -7.81 9.99
C GLY A 116 9.68 -6.68 9.91
N GLY A 117 9.68 -5.85 8.87
CA GLY A 117 10.52 -4.64 8.77
C GLY A 117 10.42 -3.69 9.98
N PHE A 118 9.43 -3.87 10.86
CA PHE A 118 9.28 -3.14 12.14
C PHE A 118 9.68 -3.93 13.40
N MET A 119 10.50 -4.97 13.30
CA MET A 119 11.19 -5.54 14.48
C MET A 119 12.46 -4.78 14.89
N LYS A 120 12.54 -3.47 14.62
CA LYS A 120 13.39 -2.58 15.44
C LYS A 120 12.50 -1.94 16.50
N ARG A 121 12.66 -2.46 17.72
CA ARG A 121 12.16 -1.90 18.98
C ARG A 121 12.73 -0.50 19.21
#